data_AF-A0AAU7UNX6-F1
#
_entry.id   AF-A0AAU7UNX6-F1
#
_cell.length_a   1.000
_cell.length_b   1.000
_cell.length_c   1.000
_cell.angle_alpha   90.00
_cell.angle_beta   90.00
_cell.angle_gamma   90.00
#
_symmetry.space_group_name_H-M   'P 1'
#
loop_
_entity.id
_entity.type
_entity.pdbx_description
1 polymer ?
#
loop_
_entity_poly.entity_id
_entity_poly.type
_entity_poly.pdbx_seq_one_letter_code
_entity_poly.pdbx_strand_id
1 'polypeptide(L)'
;MSNYRSPYTVELRGYYLQRLMIWTQDNTEHRSVLKLTLVDFHAWLSKDVGPAISTKRSARSTLSVFYEWAETIGKIKKNPARKLPTMRNSIGIPTTLAPSMTSNEPSNDQRGPSMSS
;
A
#
# COMPACT_ATOMS: atom_id res chain seq x y z
N MET A 1 3.96 -25.72 10.44
CA MET A 1 3.84 -24.36 9.85
C MET A 1 4.10 -23.33 10.94
N SER A 2 4.92 -22.33 10.68
CA SER A 2 5.22 -21.27 11.67
C SER A 2 3.99 -20.39 11.87
N ASN A 3 3.53 -20.25 13.12
CA ASN A 3 2.43 -19.34 13.49
C ASN A 3 2.85 -17.86 13.43
N TYR A 4 4.11 -17.58 13.10
CA TYR A 4 4.66 -16.23 13.05
C TYR A 4 4.41 -15.56 11.70
N ARG A 5 4.29 -14.23 11.71
CA ARG A 5 4.21 -13.43 10.49
C ARG A 5 5.52 -13.56 9.70
N SER A 6 5.42 -13.44 8.38
CA SER A 6 6.60 -13.33 7.50
C SER A 6 7.52 -12.19 7.99
N PRO A 7 8.85 -12.39 8.01
CA PRO A 7 9.82 -11.35 8.41
C PRO A 7 9.60 -10.03 7.68
N TYR A 8 9.34 -10.10 6.38
CA TYR A 8 9.04 -8.93 5.55
C TYR A 8 7.85 -8.10 6.08
N THR A 9 6.82 -8.75 6.61
CA THR A 9 5.66 -8.05 7.19
C THR A 9 6.03 -7.35 8.50
N VAL A 10 6.92 -7.94 9.30
CA VAL A 10 7.41 -7.34 10.55
C VAL A 10 8.26 -6.12 10.23
N GLU A 11 9.20 -6.25 9.30
CA GLU A 11 10.06 -5.16 8.83
C GLU A 11 9.26 -3.98 8.28
N LEU A 12 8.28 -4.27 7.40
CA LEU A 12 7.43 -3.24 6.81
C LEU A 12 6.65 -2.46 7.88
N ARG A 13 6.15 -3.15 8.91
CA ARG A 13 5.46 -2.50 10.04
C ARG A 13 6.42 -1.69 10.89
N GLY A 14 7.62 -2.21 11.14
CA GLY A 14 8.69 -1.48 11.82
C GLY A 14 9.04 -0.18 11.10
N TYR A 15 9.20 -0.22 9.78
CA TYR A 15 9.44 0.94 8.93
C TYR A 15 8.38 2.03 9.09
N TYR A 16 7.09 1.68 8.96
CA TYR A 16 6.01 2.67 9.09
C TYR A 16 5.85 3.19 10.51
N LEU A 17 6.08 2.34 11.52
CA LEU A 17 6.04 2.78 12.92
C LEU A 17 7.17 3.76 13.23
N GLN A 18 8.38 3.50 12.74
CA GLN A 18 9.52 4.42 12.88
C GLN A 18 9.23 5.75 12.21
N ARG A 19 8.66 5.75 10.99
CA ARG A 19 8.24 6.98 10.31
C ARG A 19 7.17 7.75 11.09
N LEU A 20 6.21 7.05 11.69
CA LEU A 20 5.20 7.67 12.54
C LEU A 20 5.83 8.30 13.79
N MET A 21 6.78 7.62 14.43
CA MET A 21 7.49 8.14 15.60
C MET A 21 8.26 9.42 15.29
N ILE A 22 8.97 9.45 14.16
CA ILE A 22 9.66 10.66 13.69
C ILE A 22 8.66 11.78 13.45
N TRP A 23 7.62 11.52 12.65
CA TRP A 23 6.59 12.52 12.36
C TRP A 23 5.94 13.10 13.63
N THR A 24 5.70 12.25 14.63
CA THR A 24 5.06 12.63 15.90
C THR A 24 5.89 13.63 16.70
N GLN A 25 7.23 13.59 16.61
CA GLN A 25 8.11 14.54 17.30
C GLN A 25 7.88 15.98 16.81
N ASP A 26 7.68 16.14 15.51
CA ASP A 26 7.64 17.44 14.86
C ASP A 26 6.21 17.99 14.73
N ASN A 27 5.20 17.12 14.71
CA ASN A 27 3.84 17.48 14.32
C ASN A 27 2.81 17.41 15.47
N THR A 28 3.21 16.98 16.67
CA THR A 28 2.27 16.83 17.80
C THR A 28 2.84 17.40 19.08
N GLU A 29 1.98 18.05 19.87
CA GLU A 29 2.38 18.67 21.14
C GLU A 29 2.89 17.64 22.16
N HIS A 30 2.28 16.45 22.18
CA HIS A 30 2.57 15.43 23.18
C HIS A 30 3.72 14.49 22.79
N ARG A 31 4.28 14.62 21.58
CA ARG A 31 5.46 13.89 21.07
C ARG A 31 5.46 12.38 21.37
N SER A 32 4.28 11.78 21.32
CA SER A 32 4.06 10.40 21.78
C SER A 32 3.09 9.68 20.87
N VAL A 33 3.56 8.59 20.27
CA VAL A 33 2.74 7.74 19.40
C VAL A 33 1.63 7.01 20.15
N LEU A 34 1.57 7.06 21.48
CA LEU A 34 0.45 6.46 22.23
C LEU A 34 -0.72 7.43 22.42
N LYS A 35 -0.52 8.72 22.11
CA LYS A 35 -1.49 9.79 22.36
C LYS A 35 -2.12 10.35 21.07
N LEU A 36 -1.76 9.81 19.91
CA LEU A 36 -2.30 10.27 18.63
C LEU A 36 -3.79 9.98 18.53
N THR A 37 -4.46 10.90 17.85
CA THR A 37 -5.89 10.89 17.58
C THR A 37 -6.19 10.43 16.16
N LEU A 38 -7.47 10.29 15.83
CA LEU A 38 -7.90 10.01 14.46
C LEU A 38 -7.48 11.13 13.48
N VAL A 39 -7.47 12.39 13.93
CA VAL A 39 -7.09 13.53 13.10
C VAL A 39 -5.61 13.44 12.72
N ASP A 40 -4.76 13.06 13.66
CA ASP A 40 -3.33 12.88 13.42
C ASP A 40 -3.07 11.76 12.41
N PHE A 41 -3.84 10.67 12.48
CA PHE A 41 -3.73 9.61 11.47
C PHE A 41 -4.09 10.09 10.08
N HIS A 42 -5.15 10.89 9.95
CA HIS A 42 -5.52 11.46 8.65
C HIS A 42 -4.45 12.42 8.14
N ALA A 43 -3.88 13.26 9.01
CA ALA A 43 -2.79 14.16 8.65
C ALA A 43 -1.58 13.37 8.12
N TRP A 44 -1.09 12.39 8.91
CA TRP A 44 0.06 11.58 8.55
C TRP A 44 -0.17 10.72 7.29
N LEU A 45 -1.30 10.01 7.20
CA LEU A 45 -1.62 9.16 6.04
C LEU A 45 -1.81 9.96 4.75
N SER A 46 -2.27 11.21 4.84
CA SER A 46 -2.58 12.03 3.66
C SER A 46 -1.39 12.84 3.19
N LYS A 47 -0.58 13.37 4.11
CA LYS A 47 0.49 14.33 3.80
C LYS A 47 1.88 13.69 3.76
N ASP A 48 2.16 12.70 4.61
CA ASP A 48 3.54 12.23 4.84
C ASP A 48 3.83 10.85 4.27
N VAL A 49 2.86 9.93 4.28
CA VAL A 49 3.08 8.54 3.85
C VAL A 49 3.36 8.43 2.34
N GLY A 50 2.86 9.37 1.54
CA GLY A 50 3.02 9.43 0.08
C GLY A 50 1.71 9.15 -0.68
N PRO A 51 1.65 9.40 -2.01
CA PRO A 51 0.40 9.41 -2.77
C PRO A 51 -0.19 8.02 -3.05
N ALA A 52 0.66 6.98 -3.12
CA ALA A 52 0.24 5.65 -3.54
C ALA A 52 -0.72 4.97 -2.54
N ILE A 53 -1.82 4.40 -3.05
CA ILE A 53 -2.87 3.74 -2.26
C ILE A 53 -2.33 2.50 -1.53
N SER A 54 -1.45 1.73 -2.18
CA SER A 54 -0.79 0.56 -1.60
C SER A 54 0.06 0.94 -0.38
N THR A 55 0.83 2.03 -0.48
CA THR A 55 1.65 2.58 0.60
C THR A 55 0.78 3.03 1.78
N LYS A 56 -0.28 3.80 1.53
CA LYS A 56 -1.24 4.22 2.56
C LYS A 56 -1.93 3.05 3.25
N ARG A 57 -2.24 1.97 2.51
CA ARG A 57 -2.78 0.74 3.10
C ARG A 57 -1.81 0.08 4.07
N SER A 58 -0.54 -0.06 3.68
CA SER A 58 0.47 -0.66 4.55
C SER A 58 0.68 0.14 5.83
N ALA A 59 0.71 1.48 5.72
CA ALA A 59 0.76 2.38 6.88
C ALA A 59 -0.49 2.22 7.77
N ARG A 60 -1.70 2.24 7.20
CA ARG A 60 -2.95 2.02 7.94
C ARG A 60 -3.00 0.65 8.61
N SER A 61 -2.54 -0.41 7.95
CA SER A 61 -2.46 -1.74 8.55
C SER A 61 -1.50 -1.76 9.74
N THR A 62 -0.39 -1.02 9.66
CA THR A 62 0.57 -0.86 10.76
C THR A 62 -0.08 -0.17 11.96
N LEU A 63 -0.79 0.96 11.72
CA LEU A 63 -1.56 1.65 12.78
C LEU A 63 -2.57 0.69 13.43
N SER A 64 -3.35 -0.04 12.62
CA SER A 64 -4.37 -0.95 13.13
C SER A 64 -3.79 -1.97 14.10
N VAL A 65 -2.67 -2.61 13.74
CA VAL A 65 -2.03 -3.64 14.58
C VAL A 65 -1.36 -3.05 15.81
N PHE A 66 -0.66 -1.92 15.66
CA PHE A 66 0.03 -1.28 16.77
C PHE A 66 -0.94 -0.79 17.85
N TYR A 67 -2.01 -0.10 17.45
CA TYR A 67 -2.99 0.40 18.43
C TYR A 67 -3.86 -0.71 19.01
N GLU A 68 -4.09 -1.80 18.29
CA GLU A 68 -4.73 -3.00 18.85
C GLU A 68 -3.86 -3.64 19.93
N TRP A 69 -2.55 -3.80 19.66
CA TRP A 69 -1.60 -4.25 20.67
C TRP A 69 -1.56 -3.32 21.88
N ALA A 70 -1.46 -2.00 21.66
CA ALA A 70 -1.37 -1.02 22.73
C ALA A 70 -2.62 -1.01 23.62
N GLU A 71 -3.81 -1.21 23.04
CA GLU A 71 -5.06 -1.38 23.79
C GLU A 71 -5.06 -2.69 24.58
N THR A 72 -4.66 -3.79 23.94
CA THR A 72 -4.60 -5.13 24.56
C THR A 72 -3.70 -5.17 25.79
N ILE A 73 -2.56 -4.49 25.76
CA ILE A 73 -1.61 -4.43 26.89
C ILE A 73 -1.87 -3.26 27.85
N GLY A 74 -2.98 -2.53 27.68
CA GLY A 74 -3.41 -1.46 28.57
C GLY A 74 -2.58 -0.17 28.49
N LYS A 75 -1.78 0.04 27.44
CA LYS A 75 -1.05 1.31 27.23
C LYS A 75 -1.96 2.45 26.79
N ILE A 76 -3.09 2.13 26.17
CA ILE A 76 -4.16 3.08 25.82
C ILE A 76 -5.50 2.49 26.27
N LYS A 77 -6.47 3.36 26.56
CA LYS A 77 -7.82 2.95 26.97
C LYS A 77 -8.77 2.67 25.80
N LYS A 78 -8.53 3.31 24.66
CA LYS A 78 -9.42 3.25 23.49
C LYS A 78 -8.57 3.33 22.24
N ASN A 79 -8.72 2.35 21.34
CA ASN A 79 -8.02 2.32 20.07
C ASN A 79 -8.62 3.32 19.04
N PRO A 80 -7.93 4.44 18.72
CA PRO A 80 -8.39 5.40 17.71
C PRO A 80 -8.37 4.84 16.27
N ALA A 81 -7.51 3.84 15.98
CA ALA A 81 -7.32 3.30 14.64
C ALA A 81 -8.53 2.49 14.15
N ARG A 82 -9.40 2.02 15.06
CA ARG A 82 -10.67 1.35 14.72
C ARG A 82 -11.59 2.22 13.84
N LYS A 83 -11.45 3.55 13.92
CA LYS A 83 -12.27 4.50 13.15
C LYS A 83 -11.72 4.80 11.75
N LEU A 84 -10.56 4.26 11.38
CA LEU A 84 -10.01 4.51 10.05
C LEU A 84 -10.84 3.77 8.99
N PRO A 85 -11.09 4.38 7.81
CA PRO A 85 -11.86 3.75 6.71
C PRO A 85 -11.05 2.72 5.91
N THR A 86 -11.60 1.52 5.70
CA THR A 86 -10.93 0.46 4.93
C THR A 86 -10.62 0.92 3.51
N MET A 87 -9.35 0.83 3.09
CA MET A 87 -8.91 1.23 1.74
C MET A 87 -9.10 0.08 0.76
N ARG A 88 -10.12 0.13 -0.09
CA ARG A 88 -10.36 -0.88 -1.15
C ARG A 88 -9.23 -0.85 -2.20
N ASN A 89 -8.91 -2.01 -2.77
CA ASN A 89 -8.14 -2.07 -4.01
C ASN A 89 -9.01 -1.50 -5.14
N SER A 90 -8.41 -0.79 -6.09
CA SER A 90 -8.99 -0.77 -7.43
C SER A 90 -9.05 -2.22 -7.89
N ILE A 91 -10.25 -2.66 -8.25
CA ILE A 91 -10.43 -3.94 -8.93
C ILE A 91 -9.61 -3.81 -10.21
N GLY A 92 -8.53 -4.58 -10.33
CA GLY A 92 -7.86 -4.72 -11.62
C GLY A 92 -8.91 -5.25 -12.57
N ILE A 93 -9.31 -4.45 -13.57
CA ILE A 93 -10.15 -4.95 -14.64
C ILE A 93 -9.39 -6.15 -15.22
N PRO A 94 -9.96 -7.37 -15.21
CA PRO A 94 -9.33 -8.48 -15.90
C PRO A 94 -9.13 -8.04 -17.34
N THR A 95 -7.89 -8.03 -17.83
CA THR A 95 -7.64 -7.85 -19.26
C THR A 95 -8.41 -8.94 -19.99
N THR A 96 -9.54 -8.59 -20.59
CA THR A 96 -10.25 -9.50 -21.49
C THR A 96 -9.28 -9.80 -22.62
N LEU A 97 -8.80 -11.04 -22.69
CA LEU A 97 -8.10 -11.56 -23.86
C LEU A 97 -8.92 -11.16 -25.09
N ALA A 98 -8.36 -10.30 -25.95
CA ALA A 98 -9.01 -9.93 -27.19
C ALA A 98 -9.20 -11.21 -28.01
N PRO A 99 -10.42 -11.50 -28.53
CA PRO A 99 -10.67 -12.71 -29.27
C PRO A 99 -9.95 -12.65 -30.62
N SER A 100 -9.09 -13.64 -30.85
CA SER A 100 -8.77 -14.23 -32.16
C SER A 100 -8.74 -13.27 -33.36
N MET A 101 -7.62 -12.58 -33.58
CA MET A 101 -7.21 -12.19 -34.94
C MET A 101 -6.50 -13.38 -35.59
N THR A 102 -7.23 -14.47 -35.81
CA THR A 102 -6.85 -15.50 -36.78
C THR A 102 -7.68 -15.23 -38.02
N SER A 103 -7.09 -14.56 -39.00
CA SER A 103 -7.59 -14.54 -40.36
C SER A 103 -6.43 -14.91 -41.28
N ASN A 104 -6.60 -16.06 -41.94
CA ASN A 104 -5.91 -16.53 -43.15
C ASN A 104 -5.74 -15.37 -44.16
N GLU A 105 -4.76 -15.27 -45.04
CA GLU A 105 -3.99 -16.23 -45.83
C GLU A 105 -2.85 -15.43 -46.52
N PRO A 106 -1.68 -16.02 -46.86
CA PRO A 106 -0.66 -15.32 -47.64
C PRO A 106 -0.94 -15.47 -49.14
N SER A 107 -1.10 -14.36 -49.86
CA SER A 107 -1.00 -14.37 -51.32
C SER A 107 -0.75 -12.97 -51.85
N ASN A 108 0.50 -12.69 -52.27
CA ASN A 108 0.80 -12.36 -53.67
C ASN A 108 2.31 -12.12 -53.88
N ASP A 109 2.94 -13.12 -54.48
CA ASP A 109 3.90 -13.07 -55.57
C ASP A 109 4.74 -11.80 -55.87
N GLN A 110 6.06 -12.07 -56.01
CA GLN A 110 7.03 -11.44 -56.91
C GLN A 110 7.26 -9.91 -56.90
N ARG A 111 8.42 -9.51 -56.37
CA ARG A 111 9.34 -8.57 -57.05
C ARG A 111 10.79 -8.96 -56.74
N GLY A 112 11.52 -9.38 -57.79
CA GLY A 112 12.92 -9.80 -57.73
C GLY A 112 13.90 -8.66 -57.44
N PRO A 113 15.19 -8.98 -57.24
CA PRO A 113 16.23 -8.02 -56.87
C PRO A 113 16.67 -7.23 -58.10
N SER A 114 16.58 -5.90 -58.04
CA SER A 114 17.27 -5.02 -58.99
C SER A 114 18.63 -4.65 -58.40
N MET A 115 19.67 -5.41 -58.76
CA MET A 115 21.04 -4.92 -58.78
C MET A 115 21.34 -4.37 -60.18
N SER A 116 21.89 -3.16 -60.24
CA SER A 116 22.68 -2.56 -61.33
C SER A 116 23.16 -1.20 -60.81
N SER A 117 24.35 -0.69 -61.04
CA SER A 117 25.62 -1.15 -61.63
C SER A 117 26.67 -0.11 -61.23
#